data_AF-A0A1M3LYS4-F1
#
_entry.id   AF-A0A1M3LYS4-F1
#
_cell.length_a   1.000
_cell.length_b   1.000
_cell.length_c   1.000
_cell.angle_alpha   90.00
_cell.angle_beta   90.00
_cell.angle_gamma   90.00
#
_symmetry.space_group_name_H-M   'P 1'
#
loop_
_entity.id
_entity.type
_entity.pdbx_description
1 polymer ?
#
loop_
_entity_poly.entity_id
_entity_poly.type
_entity_poly.pdbx_seq_one_letter_code
_entity_poly.pdbx_strand_id
1 'polypeptide(L)'
;MALAAAVLLAGCTPDAKENAADTPHEARDALVKTIHDTAARLAVAGWNEDSAPDVARCDAAEPSVAYGYGYGAPSGTEHLADAEKVAAYWKTLGMTVRVVTEPDPVVFGTGGPVKALSFSTAPGDYYIDGTSLCVLGDVGTLTDEQVVG
;
A
#
# COMPACT_ATOMS: atom_id res chain seq x y z
N MET A 1 49.51 5.86 36.08
CA MET A 1 48.18 6.22 36.60
C MET A 1 47.22 6.28 35.42
N ALA A 2 46.18 5.43 35.49
CA ALA A 2 44.91 5.38 34.75
C ALA A 2 44.88 5.60 33.21
N LEU A 3 44.57 4.50 32.49
CA LEU A 3 43.94 4.48 31.17
C LEU A 3 42.52 5.08 31.24
N ALA A 4 42.09 5.77 30.19
CA ALA A 4 40.66 5.97 29.89
C ALA A 4 40.42 5.59 28.42
N ALA A 5 39.94 4.37 28.21
CA ALA A 5 39.40 3.93 26.93
C ALA A 5 37.96 4.45 26.81
N ALA A 6 37.71 5.34 25.86
CA ALA A 6 36.36 5.77 25.52
C ALA A 6 35.69 4.68 24.68
N VAL A 7 34.77 3.94 25.31
CA VAL A 7 33.90 2.97 24.63
C VAL A 7 32.81 3.77 23.90
N LEU A 8 32.96 3.94 22.59
CA LEU A 8 31.89 4.44 21.74
C LEU A 8 30.85 3.32 21.62
N LEU A 9 29.75 3.46 22.36
CA LEU A 9 28.57 2.63 22.20
C LEU A 9 28.02 2.85 20.79
N ALA A 10 28.25 1.88 19.90
CA ALA A 10 27.46 1.74 18.68
C ALA A 10 26.04 1.37 19.10
N GLY A 11 25.19 2.37 19.29
CA GLY A 11 23.75 2.15 19.38
C GLY A 11 23.27 1.65 18.03
N CYS A 12 22.79 0.41 17.96
CA CYS A 12 21.93 0.00 16.87
C CYS A 12 20.69 0.89 16.89
N THR A 13 20.62 1.90 16.04
CA THR A 13 19.34 2.44 15.60
C THR A 13 18.69 1.39 14.72
N PRO A 14 17.50 0.88 15.05
CA PRO A 14 16.61 0.39 14.00
C PRO A 14 16.16 1.62 13.20
N ASP A 15 16.95 1.96 12.18
CA ASP A 15 16.57 2.91 11.15
C ASP A 15 15.28 2.42 10.43
N ALA A 16 14.32 3.35 10.27
CA ALA A 16 13.09 3.24 9.50
C ALA A 16 11.98 2.29 10.01
N LYS A 17 11.25 2.72 11.04
CA LYS A 17 9.91 2.20 11.37
C LYS A 17 8.86 3.28 11.62
N GLU A 18 9.08 4.52 11.19
CA GLU A 18 8.18 5.61 11.57
C GLU A 18 6.80 5.57 10.87
N ASN A 19 6.59 4.65 9.90
CA ASN A 19 5.32 4.50 9.19
C ASN A 19 4.94 3.04 8.87
N ALA A 20 5.61 2.05 9.46
CA ALA A 20 5.25 0.65 9.23
C ALA A 20 4.08 0.28 10.16
N ALA A 21 3.00 -0.27 9.62
CA ALA A 21 1.94 -0.84 10.44
C ALA A 21 2.49 -1.92 11.35
N ASP A 22 2.10 -1.91 12.63
CA ASP A 22 2.55 -2.88 13.61
C ASP A 22 1.53 -4.01 13.84
N THR A 23 0.28 -3.83 13.38
CA THR A 23 -0.81 -4.83 13.47
C THR A 23 -1.51 -5.08 12.13
N PRO A 24 -2.21 -6.23 11.96
CA PRO A 24 -3.00 -6.51 10.75
C PRO A 24 -4.03 -5.43 10.42
N HIS A 25 -4.75 -4.90 11.41
CA HIS A 25 -5.75 -3.85 11.19
C HIS A 25 -5.11 -2.52 10.78
N GLU A 26 -3.99 -2.12 11.39
CA GLU A 26 -3.27 -0.93 10.94
C GLU A 26 -2.75 -1.08 9.51
N ALA A 27 -2.31 -2.29 9.12
CA ALA A 27 -1.86 -2.57 7.75
C ALA A 27 -3.03 -2.48 6.76
N ARG A 28 -4.20 -3.01 7.11
CA ARG A 28 -5.45 -2.86 6.35
C ARG A 28 -5.84 -1.39 6.22
N ASP A 29 -5.87 -0.66 7.33
CA ASP A 29 -6.32 0.74 7.35
C ASP A 29 -5.37 1.64 6.57
N ALA A 30 -4.05 1.38 6.64
CA ALA A 30 -3.05 2.06 5.82
C ALA A 30 -3.27 1.80 4.32
N LEU A 31 -3.61 0.56 3.92
CA LEU A 31 -3.94 0.23 2.54
C LEU A 31 -5.18 0.99 2.06
N VAL A 32 -6.29 0.86 2.79
CA VAL A 32 -7.58 1.50 2.44
C VAL A 32 -7.40 3.02 2.34
N LYS A 33 -6.75 3.63 3.35
CA LYS A 33 -6.48 5.06 3.35
C LYS A 33 -5.63 5.49 2.16
N THR A 34 -4.57 4.75 1.84
CA THR A 34 -3.69 5.11 0.71
C THR A 34 -4.43 5.04 -0.62
N ILE A 35 -5.29 4.03 -0.80
CA ILE A 35 -6.13 3.89 -1.99
C ILE A 35 -7.15 5.03 -2.09
N HIS A 36 -7.85 5.35 -1.01
CA HIS A 36 -8.83 6.46 -0.99
C HIS A 36 -8.19 7.83 -1.18
N ASP A 37 -7.03 8.08 -0.55
CA ASP A 37 -6.28 9.31 -0.74
C ASP A 37 -5.74 9.44 -2.17
N THR A 38 -5.41 8.31 -2.83
CA THR A 38 -5.02 8.27 -4.24
C THR A 38 -6.21 8.63 -5.13
N ALA A 39 -7.37 8.02 -4.92
CA ALA A 39 -8.60 8.34 -5.63
C ALA A 39 -8.99 9.82 -5.48
N ALA A 40 -8.80 10.40 -4.29
CA ALA A 40 -9.06 11.82 -4.04
C ALA A 40 -8.12 12.78 -4.80
N ARG A 41 -7.03 12.30 -5.40
CA ARG A 41 -6.18 13.08 -6.33
C ARG A 41 -6.78 13.18 -7.72
N LEU A 42 -7.73 12.31 -8.03
CA LEU A 42 -8.40 12.21 -9.31
C LEU A 42 -9.75 12.91 -9.19
N ALA A 43 -10.02 13.87 -10.07
CA ALA A 43 -11.29 14.59 -10.11
C ALA A 43 -12.38 13.76 -10.82
N VAL A 44 -12.50 12.49 -10.44
CA VAL A 44 -13.41 11.49 -11.01
C VAL A 44 -14.44 11.10 -9.94
N ALA A 45 -15.72 11.09 -10.32
CA ALA A 45 -16.81 10.68 -9.45
C ALA A 45 -17.15 9.20 -9.65
N GLY A 46 -17.87 8.61 -8.69
CA GLY A 46 -18.39 7.25 -8.82
C GLY A 46 -17.46 6.16 -8.29
N TRP A 47 -16.43 6.53 -7.51
CA TRP A 47 -15.57 5.55 -6.86
C TRP A 47 -16.36 4.63 -5.91
N ASN A 48 -16.11 3.34 -5.99
CA ASN A 48 -16.72 2.32 -5.14
C ASN A 48 -15.76 1.15 -4.93
N GLU A 49 -16.00 0.40 -3.86
CA GLU A 49 -15.32 -0.86 -3.60
C GLU A 49 -16.15 -2.02 -4.17
N ASP A 50 -15.48 -2.97 -4.82
CA ASP A 50 -16.11 -4.21 -5.29
C ASP A 50 -16.34 -5.19 -4.13
N SER A 51 -15.47 -5.13 -3.11
CA SER A 51 -15.52 -5.95 -1.91
C SER A 51 -14.79 -5.29 -0.75
N ALA A 52 -15.10 -5.74 0.47
CA ALA A 52 -14.29 -5.42 1.65
C ALA A 52 -12.83 -5.92 1.46
N PRO A 53 -11.86 -5.31 2.17
CA PRO A 53 -10.49 -5.81 2.16
C PRO A 53 -10.39 -7.28 2.58
N ASP A 54 -9.76 -8.11 1.76
CA ASP A 54 -9.62 -9.56 1.97
C ASP A 54 -8.27 -9.90 2.62
N VAL A 55 -8.24 -10.89 3.51
CA VAL A 55 -7.01 -11.29 4.22
C VAL A 55 -6.34 -12.46 3.51
N ALA A 56 -5.02 -12.40 3.36
CA ALA A 56 -4.21 -13.47 2.79
C ALA A 56 -2.95 -13.71 3.62
N ARG A 57 -2.43 -14.94 3.54
CA ARG A 57 -1.12 -15.27 4.12
C ARG A 57 0.00 -14.64 3.30
N CYS A 58 1.03 -14.16 3.99
CA CYS A 58 2.29 -13.81 3.37
C CYS A 58 3.25 -15.00 3.35
N ASP A 59 4.11 -15.05 2.33
CA ASP A 59 5.22 -15.99 2.28
C ASP A 59 6.35 -15.50 3.20
N ALA A 60 6.32 -15.91 4.47
CA ALA A 60 7.33 -15.58 5.46
C ALA A 60 7.66 -16.79 6.36
N ALA A 61 8.81 -16.72 7.03
CA ALA A 61 9.23 -17.75 7.99
C ALA A 61 8.33 -17.81 9.24
N GLU A 62 7.77 -16.67 9.62
CA GLU A 62 6.81 -16.53 10.72
C GLU A 62 5.39 -16.30 10.18
N PRO A 63 4.34 -16.73 10.92
CA PRO A 63 2.95 -16.45 10.54
C PRO A 63 2.72 -14.94 10.35
N SER A 64 2.42 -14.57 9.11
CA SER A 64 2.15 -13.19 8.74
C SER A 64 1.05 -13.12 7.69
N VAL A 65 0.39 -11.98 7.69
CA VAL A 65 -0.79 -11.70 6.87
C VAL A 65 -0.64 -10.36 6.18
N ALA A 66 -1.36 -10.21 5.08
CA ALA A 66 -1.61 -8.94 4.43
C ALA A 66 -3.07 -8.88 3.98
N TYR A 67 -3.52 -7.67 3.67
CA TYR A 67 -4.83 -7.43 3.08
C TYR A 67 -4.70 -7.06 1.61
N GLY A 68 -5.62 -7.55 0.79
CA GLY A 68 -5.93 -7.03 -0.53
C GLY A 68 -7.06 -6.01 -0.46
N TYR A 69 -7.07 -5.02 -1.34
CA TYR A 69 -8.19 -4.08 -1.49
C TYR A 69 -8.18 -3.46 -2.88
N GLY A 70 -9.38 -3.23 -3.43
CA GLY A 70 -9.60 -2.63 -4.74
C GLY A 70 -10.67 -1.56 -4.68
N TYR A 71 -10.50 -0.51 -5.49
CA TYR A 71 -11.39 0.63 -5.55
C TYR A 71 -11.46 1.14 -6.99
N GLY A 72 -12.66 1.11 -7.56
CA GLY A 72 -12.89 1.38 -8.98
C GLY A 72 -13.79 2.59 -9.21
N ALA A 73 -13.64 3.25 -10.35
CA ALA A 73 -14.52 4.33 -10.80
C ALA A 73 -14.67 4.32 -12.32
N PRO A 74 -15.78 4.84 -12.87
CA PRO A 74 -15.90 5.09 -14.30
C PRO A 74 -14.66 5.81 -14.85
N SER A 75 -14.18 5.36 -16.01
CA SER A 75 -12.96 5.92 -16.61
C SER A 75 -13.07 7.42 -16.87
N GLY A 76 -11.97 8.14 -16.61
CA GLY A 76 -11.80 9.52 -17.03
C GLY A 76 -11.49 9.64 -18.53
N THR A 77 -11.15 10.84 -18.98
CA THR A 77 -10.67 11.08 -20.36
C THR A 77 -9.18 11.40 -20.43
N GLU A 78 -8.54 11.67 -19.29
CA GLU A 78 -7.18 12.21 -19.19
C GLU A 78 -6.20 11.15 -18.67
N HIS A 79 -6.20 9.96 -19.26
CA HIS A 79 -5.53 8.77 -18.72
C HIS A 79 -4.05 9.02 -18.36
N LEU A 80 -3.28 9.61 -19.27
CA LEU A 80 -1.85 9.85 -19.03
C LEU A 80 -1.63 10.90 -17.95
N ALA A 81 -2.40 12.00 -17.97
CA ALA A 81 -2.27 13.05 -16.98
C ALA A 81 -2.66 12.58 -15.57
N ASP A 82 -3.68 11.72 -15.48
CA ASP A 82 -4.11 11.11 -14.22
C ASP A 82 -3.09 10.08 -13.71
N ALA A 83 -2.51 9.26 -14.59
CA ALA A 83 -1.41 8.37 -14.24
C ALA A 83 -0.20 9.15 -13.72
N GLU A 84 0.15 10.28 -14.33
CA GLU A 84 1.24 11.15 -13.86
C GLU A 84 0.95 11.76 -12.48
N LYS A 85 -0.29 12.19 -12.21
CA LYS A 85 -0.71 12.68 -10.87
C LYS A 85 -0.56 11.60 -9.81
N VAL A 86 -1.03 10.38 -10.09
CA VAL A 86 -0.91 9.25 -9.16
C VAL A 86 0.56 8.90 -8.93
N ALA A 87 1.35 8.82 -10.00
CA ALA A 87 2.78 8.54 -9.91
C ALA A 87 3.53 9.59 -9.09
N ALA A 88 3.18 10.88 -9.23
CA ALA A 88 3.75 11.95 -8.43
C ALA A 88 3.37 11.82 -6.95
N TYR A 89 2.10 11.55 -6.65
CA TYR A 89 1.62 11.35 -5.28
C TYR A 89 2.30 10.16 -4.60
N TRP A 90 2.39 9.00 -5.23
CA TRP A 90 3.03 7.83 -4.64
C TRP A 90 4.52 8.04 -4.35
N LYS A 91 5.23 8.84 -5.18
CA LYS A 91 6.61 9.23 -4.86
C LYS A 91 6.70 10.07 -3.57
N THR A 92 5.71 10.92 -3.27
CA THR A 92 5.72 11.69 -2.01
C THR A 92 5.49 10.82 -0.78
N LEU A 93 4.87 9.64 -0.96
CA LEU A 93 4.72 8.62 0.08
C LEU A 93 5.97 7.75 0.26
N GLY A 94 7.06 8.03 -0.46
CA GLY A 94 8.30 7.25 -0.40
C GLY A 94 8.25 5.94 -1.20
N MET A 95 7.29 5.78 -2.10
CA MET A 95 7.18 4.59 -2.95
C MET A 95 8.18 4.65 -4.12
N THR A 96 8.67 3.49 -4.53
CA THR A 96 9.30 3.31 -5.83
C THR A 96 8.21 3.19 -6.88
N VAL A 97 8.24 4.03 -7.92
CA VAL A 97 7.15 4.14 -8.90
C VAL A 97 7.63 3.84 -10.32
N ARG A 98 6.88 3.01 -11.04
CA ARG A 98 7.04 2.71 -12.47
C ARG A 98 5.75 3.05 -13.21
N VAL A 99 5.86 3.78 -14.32
CA VAL A 99 4.73 4.11 -15.19
C VAL A 99 4.91 3.38 -16.52
N VAL A 100 3.88 2.66 -16.96
CA VAL A 100 3.75 2.13 -18.32
C VAL A 100 2.78 3.05 -19.04
N THR A 101 3.13 3.55 -20.23
CA THR A 101 2.32 4.57 -20.93
C THR A 101 1.49 4.01 -22.09
N GLU A 102 1.75 2.78 -22.53
CA GLU A 102 1.11 2.17 -23.70
C GLU A 102 0.67 0.72 -23.41
N PRO A 103 -0.44 0.23 -24.01
CA PRO A 103 -1.40 0.99 -24.82
C PRO A 103 -2.26 1.96 -24.00
N ASP A 104 -2.47 1.63 -22.72
CA ASP A 104 -3.16 2.47 -21.74
C ASP A 104 -2.24 2.69 -20.54
N PRO A 105 -2.20 3.91 -19.97
CA PRO A 105 -1.36 4.20 -18.82
C PRO A 105 -1.68 3.34 -17.58
N VAL A 106 -0.64 2.76 -16.99
CA VAL A 106 -0.71 2.03 -15.72
C VAL A 106 0.45 2.45 -14.82
N VAL A 107 0.15 2.73 -13.56
CA VAL A 107 1.13 3.09 -12.55
C VAL A 107 1.29 1.93 -11.58
N PHE A 108 2.54 1.58 -11.28
CA PHE A 108 2.89 0.61 -10.26
C PHE A 108 3.72 1.29 -9.18
N GLY A 109 3.32 1.09 -7.92
CA GLY A 109 4.05 1.58 -6.75
C GLY A 109 4.46 0.42 -5.85
N THR A 110 5.67 0.45 -5.29
CA THR A 110 6.11 -0.51 -4.26
C THR A 110 6.81 0.19 -3.10
N GLY A 111 6.68 -0.39 -1.90
CA GLY A 111 7.20 0.20 -0.67
C GLY A 111 6.36 1.37 -0.14
N GLY A 112 6.89 2.11 0.84
CA GLY A 112 6.13 3.16 1.54
C GLY A 112 5.13 2.58 2.55
N PRO A 113 3.89 3.09 2.63
CA PRO A 113 2.89 2.66 3.62
C PRO A 113 2.27 1.29 3.34
N VAL A 114 2.53 0.72 2.16
CA VAL A 114 1.92 -0.52 1.65
C VAL A 114 2.98 -1.37 0.95
N LYS A 115 2.68 -2.64 0.64
CA LYS A 115 3.62 -3.51 -0.09
C LYS A 115 3.68 -3.12 -1.55
N ALA A 116 2.52 -3.01 -2.20
CA ALA A 116 2.40 -2.64 -3.60
C ALA A 116 1.03 -2.03 -3.91
N LEU A 117 1.00 -1.17 -4.92
CA LEU A 117 -0.21 -0.61 -5.53
C LEU A 117 -0.12 -0.63 -7.06
N SER A 118 -1.29 -0.67 -7.66
CA SER A 118 -1.55 -0.59 -9.09
C SER A 118 -2.63 0.47 -9.33
N PHE A 119 -2.45 1.31 -10.34
CA PHE A 119 -3.50 2.20 -10.85
C PHE A 119 -3.58 2.00 -12.35
N SER A 120 -4.69 1.39 -12.80
CA SER A 120 -5.00 1.19 -14.20
C SER A 120 -5.99 2.25 -14.69
N THR A 121 -5.75 2.76 -15.89
CA THR A 121 -6.67 3.69 -16.55
C THR A 121 -7.58 3.02 -17.58
N ALA A 122 -7.26 1.80 -18.00
CA ALA A 122 -8.00 1.04 -19.01
C ALA A 122 -7.51 -0.41 -19.15
N PRO A 123 -8.20 -1.28 -19.93
CA PRO A 123 -9.48 -1.03 -20.62
C PRO A 123 -10.66 -0.99 -19.64
N GLY A 124 -11.62 -0.09 -19.90
CA GLY A 124 -12.78 0.09 -19.05
C GLY A 124 -12.54 1.13 -17.96
N ASP A 125 -12.91 0.79 -16.73
CA ASP A 125 -12.91 1.68 -15.58
C ASP A 125 -11.50 1.98 -15.05
N TYR A 126 -11.37 3.12 -14.34
CA TYR A 126 -10.22 3.37 -13.50
C TYR A 126 -10.24 2.42 -12.32
N TYR A 127 -9.08 1.84 -12.00
CA TYR A 127 -8.98 0.88 -10.90
C TYR A 127 -7.71 1.10 -10.11
N ILE A 128 -7.84 1.23 -8.80
CA ILE A 128 -6.73 1.27 -7.85
C ILE A 128 -6.81 0.02 -6.99
N ASP A 129 -5.76 -0.79 -6.97
CA ASP A 129 -5.68 -1.97 -6.14
C ASP A 129 -4.31 -2.15 -5.52
N GLY A 130 -4.24 -2.99 -4.51
CA GLY A 130 -2.95 -3.50 -4.07
C GLY A 130 -3.01 -4.28 -2.79
N THR A 131 -1.88 -4.30 -2.09
CA THR A 131 -1.65 -5.18 -0.94
C THR A 131 -0.99 -4.40 0.19
N SER A 132 -1.48 -4.60 1.41
CA SER A 132 -0.88 -4.02 2.61
C SER A 132 0.52 -4.58 2.86
N LEU A 133 1.23 -3.99 3.83
CA LEU A 133 2.44 -4.61 4.36
C LEU A 133 2.12 -5.97 4.98
N CYS A 134 3.08 -6.89 4.88
CA CYS A 134 3.04 -8.14 5.63
C CYS A 134 3.38 -7.86 7.09
N VAL A 135 2.48 -8.20 7.99
CA VAL A 135 2.64 -8.02 9.44
C VAL A 135 2.35 -9.34 10.15
N LEU A 136 2.92 -9.53 11.33
CA LEU A 136 2.68 -10.74 12.11
C LEU A 136 1.18 -10.87 12.42
N GLY A 137 0.65 -12.08 12.23
CA GLY A 137 -0.77 -12.35 12.40
C GLY A 137 -1.15 -13.76 11.98
N ASP A 138 -2.29 -14.21 12.50
CA ASP A 138 -2.89 -15.50 12.14
C ASP A 138 -4.08 -15.28 11.20
N VAL A 139 -4.02 -15.91 10.02
CA VAL A 139 -5.07 -15.75 8.99
C VAL A 139 -6.41 -16.36 9.43
N GLY A 140 -6.40 -17.44 10.23
CA GLY A 140 -7.62 -18.11 10.66
C GLY A 140 -8.46 -17.20 11.55
N THR A 141 -7.81 -16.61 12.54
CA THR A 141 -8.41 -15.63 13.46
C THR A 141 -9.04 -14.46 12.70
N LEU A 142 -8.30 -13.87 11.75
CA LEU A 142 -8.79 -12.71 10.98
C LEU A 142 -9.88 -13.08 9.96
N THR A 143 -9.85 -14.30 9.43
CA THR A 143 -10.92 -14.79 8.54
C THR A 143 -12.21 -15.00 9.34
N ASP A 144 -12.13 -15.53 10.56
CA ASP A 144 -13.30 -15.69 11.43
C ASP A 144 -13.92 -14.33 11.78
N GLU A 145 -13.10 -13.31 12.04
CA GLU A 145 -13.58 -11.93 12.24
C GLU A 145 -14.32 -11.36 11.01
N GLN A 146 -13.83 -11.64 9.80
CA GLN A 146 -14.47 -11.21 8.55
C GLN A 146 -15.80 -11.91 8.27
N VAL A 147 -16.04 -13.10 8.83
CA VAL A 147 -17.30 -13.85 8.66
C VAL A 147 -18.36 -13.42 9.68
N VAL A 148 -17.95 -12.88 10.83
CA VAL A 148 -18.85 -12.53 11.94
C VAL A 148 -19.26 -11.04 11.93
N GLY A 149 -18.53 -10.18 11.21
CA GLY A 149 -18.84 -8.75 11.02
C GLY A 149 -19.82 -8.49 9.87
#